data_AF-A0AAP5IHA3-F1
#
_entry.id   AF-A0AAP5IHA3-F1
#
_cell.length_a   1.000
_cell.length_b   1.000
_cell.length_c   1.000
_cell.angle_alpha   90.00
_cell.angle_beta   90.00
_cell.angle_gamma   90.00
#
_symmetry.space_group_name_H-M   'P 1'
#
loop_
_entity.id
_entity.type
_entity.pdbx_description
1 polymer ?
#
loop_
_entity_poly.entity_id
_entity_poly.type
_entity_poly.pdbx_seq_one_letter_code
_entity_poly.pdbx_strand_id
1 'polypeptide(L)'
;MSHFSQIKTQIRNLESLKDALGDLGIDWKEGPSEVRGYRGQTHAAEITVEQDNGYDIGFKWNGKEYELVADLQYWKQNHSVEGFLRQVTQRYAYHTVLKETANAGFQVAEQKQNQDGSISLVVQRWSA
;
A
#
# COMPACT_ATOMS: atom_id res chain seq x y z
N MET A 1 -0.97 24.33 12.51
CA MET A 1 0.32 24.33 11.77
C MET A 1 0.36 23.01 11.04
N SER A 2 0.47 23.01 9.71
CA SER A 2 0.59 21.75 8.98
C SER A 2 2.03 21.26 9.06
N HIS A 3 2.19 19.94 9.02
CA HIS A 3 3.48 19.28 9.09
C HIS A 3 3.37 17.93 8.39
N PHE A 4 4.48 17.50 7.79
CA PHE A 4 4.59 16.13 7.33
C PHE A 4 4.48 15.17 8.50
N SER A 5 3.60 14.19 8.35
CA SER A 5 3.50 13.05 9.23
C SER A 5 4.13 11.84 8.57
N GLN A 6 4.72 10.98 9.39
CA GLN A 6 5.26 9.69 8.99
C GLN A 6 4.55 8.62 9.81
N ILE A 7 3.86 7.71 9.13
CA ILE A 7 3.09 6.64 9.76
C ILE A 7 3.75 5.31 9.44
N LYS A 8 4.19 4.61 10.48
CA LYS A 8 4.81 3.29 10.35
C LYS A 8 3.81 2.26 9.87
N THR A 9 4.24 1.43 8.93
CA THR A 9 3.49 0.27 8.45
C THR A 9 4.30 -1.00 8.66
N GLN A 10 3.75 -2.17 8.31
CA GLN A 10 4.51 -3.44 8.29
C GLN A 10 4.89 -3.88 6.87
N ILE A 11 4.80 -2.96 5.90
CA ILE A 11 4.98 -3.22 4.47
C ILE A 11 6.49 -3.27 4.18
N ARG A 12 6.96 -4.36 3.57
CA ARG A 12 8.39 -4.58 3.30
C ARG A 12 8.70 -4.96 1.86
N ASN A 13 7.71 -5.52 1.15
CA ASN A 13 7.85 -5.89 -0.25
C ASN A 13 7.25 -4.80 -1.14
N LEU A 14 8.08 -4.11 -1.91
CA LEU A 14 7.64 -3.02 -2.79
C LEU A 14 6.67 -3.52 -3.87
N GLU A 15 6.96 -4.67 -4.47
CA GLU A 15 6.14 -5.22 -5.55
C GLU A 15 4.73 -5.59 -5.06
N SER A 16 4.60 -6.20 -3.88
CA SER A 16 3.28 -6.45 -3.27
C SER A 16 2.55 -5.17 -2.90
N LEU A 17 3.25 -4.09 -2.58
CA LEU A 17 2.65 -2.78 -2.33
C LEU A 17 2.11 -2.16 -3.62
N LYS A 18 2.89 -2.21 -4.71
CA LYS A 18 2.46 -1.77 -6.05
C LYS A 18 1.21 -2.53 -6.51
N ASP A 19 1.23 -3.86 -6.40
CA ASP A 19 0.08 -4.69 -6.75
C ASP A 19 -1.15 -4.33 -5.92
N ALA A 20 -0.96 -4.08 -4.61
CA ALA A 20 -2.05 -3.71 -3.72
C ALA A 20 -2.68 -2.37 -4.09
N LEU A 21 -1.88 -1.36 -4.42
CA LEU A 21 -2.38 -0.06 -4.86
C LEU A 21 -3.10 -0.18 -6.20
N GLY A 22 -2.54 -0.95 -7.14
CA GLY A 22 -3.16 -1.20 -8.44
C GLY A 22 -4.50 -1.92 -8.34
N ASP A 23 -4.60 -2.94 -7.49
CA ASP A 23 -5.85 -3.68 -7.26
C ASP A 23 -6.93 -2.83 -6.58
N LEU A 24 -6.53 -1.92 -5.69
CA LEU A 24 -7.43 -0.95 -5.07
C LEU A 24 -7.85 0.18 -6.04
N GLY A 25 -7.33 0.20 -7.27
CA GLY A 25 -7.60 1.25 -8.26
C GLY A 25 -7.05 2.61 -7.86
N ILE A 26 -6.00 2.64 -7.03
CA ILE A 26 -5.32 3.87 -6.63
C ILE A 26 -4.31 4.23 -7.72
N ASP A 27 -4.38 5.45 -8.25
CA ASP A 27 -3.37 5.94 -9.18
C ASP A 27 -2.08 6.26 -8.44
N TRP A 28 -0.98 5.62 -8.84
CA TRP A 28 0.33 5.78 -8.22
C TRP A 28 1.44 5.88 -9.27
N LYS A 29 2.54 6.51 -8.86
CA LYS A 29 3.77 6.66 -9.64
C LYS A 29 4.92 5.97 -8.92
N GLU A 30 5.72 5.24 -9.70
CA GLU A 30 6.96 4.67 -9.21
C GLU A 30 8.01 5.76 -9.01
N GLY A 31 8.74 5.67 -7.90
CA GLY A 31 9.79 6.59 -7.53
C GLY A 31 11.21 6.13 -7.91
N PRO A 32 12.23 6.82 -7.39
CA PRO A 32 12.12 7.92 -6.43
C PRO A 32 11.44 9.16 -7.04
N SER A 33 10.37 9.63 -6.41
CA SER A 33 9.63 10.84 -6.80
C SER A 33 9.31 11.70 -5.58
N GLU A 34 9.03 12.98 -5.82
CA GLU A 34 8.72 13.94 -4.76
C GLU A 34 7.27 13.81 -4.28
N VAL A 35 7.11 13.77 -2.96
CA VAL A 35 5.84 13.88 -2.26
C VAL A 35 5.68 15.34 -1.82
N ARG A 36 4.73 16.07 -2.39
CA ARG A 36 4.51 17.50 -2.14
C ARG A 36 3.68 17.75 -0.88
N GLY A 37 4.18 18.63 -0.02
CA GLY A 37 3.54 19.10 1.21
C GLY A 37 3.38 20.62 1.26
N TYR A 38 3.08 21.15 2.46
CA TYR A 38 2.86 22.59 2.65
C TYR A 38 4.11 23.44 2.39
N ARG A 39 3.91 24.62 1.78
CA ARG A 39 4.96 25.62 1.46
C ARG A 39 6.18 25.04 0.73
N GLY A 40 5.96 24.10 -0.18
CA GLY A 40 7.03 23.52 -0.99
C GLY A 40 7.92 22.54 -0.23
N GLN A 41 7.52 22.07 0.96
CA GLN A 41 8.17 20.92 1.58
C GLN A 41 7.98 19.70 0.70
N THR A 42 9.06 18.97 0.43
CA THR A 42 9.02 17.71 -0.33
C THR A 42 9.79 16.61 0.39
N HIS A 43 9.36 15.37 0.15
CA HIS A 43 10.09 14.17 0.55
C HIS A 43 10.23 13.22 -0.64
N ALA A 44 11.39 12.59 -0.80
CA ALA A 44 11.54 11.48 -1.74
C ALA A 44 10.84 10.22 -1.20
N ALA A 45 10.12 9.52 -2.07
CA ALA A 45 9.45 8.25 -1.78
C ALA A 45 9.55 7.31 -2.99
N GLU A 46 9.55 6.00 -2.74
CA GLU A 46 9.56 4.95 -3.78
C GLU A 46 8.21 4.80 -4.47
N ILE A 47 7.13 5.27 -3.84
CA ILE A 47 5.80 5.38 -4.44
C ILE A 47 5.21 6.73 -4.07
N THR A 48 4.56 7.39 -5.04
CA THR A 48 3.79 8.63 -4.85
C THR A 48 2.38 8.48 -5.40
N VAL A 49 1.39 8.89 -4.62
CA VAL A 49 -0.03 8.98 -4.96
C VAL A 49 -0.39 10.46 -4.96
N GLU A 50 -0.70 10.98 -6.15
CA GLU A 50 -1.08 12.38 -6.30
C GLU A 50 -2.54 12.58 -5.92
N GLN A 51 -2.82 13.70 -5.26
CA GLN A 51 -4.18 14.11 -4.94
C GLN A 51 -4.59 15.30 -5.80
N ASP A 52 -5.90 15.49 -5.99
CA ASP A 52 -6.46 16.57 -6.80
C ASP A 52 -6.34 17.98 -6.16
N ASN A 53 -5.69 18.09 -5.00
CA ASN A 53 -5.42 19.34 -4.29
C ASN A 53 -3.94 19.79 -4.37
N GLY A 54 -3.11 19.10 -5.15
CA GLY A 54 -1.69 19.45 -5.35
C GLY A 54 -0.76 19.02 -4.21
N TYR A 55 -1.25 18.19 -3.28
CA TYR A 55 -0.47 17.53 -2.24
C TYR A 55 -0.42 16.04 -2.51
N ASP A 56 0.63 15.37 -2.05
CA ASP A 56 0.81 13.95 -2.34
C ASP A 56 0.88 13.10 -1.07
N ILE A 57 0.66 11.81 -1.26
CA ILE A 57 0.89 10.76 -0.28
C ILE A 57 2.02 9.90 -0.84
N GLY A 58 3.00 9.52 -0.02
CA GLY A 58 4.07 8.64 -0.45
C GLY A 58 4.25 7.43 0.45
N PHE A 59 4.87 6.39 -0.10
CA PHE A 59 5.46 5.31 0.68
C PHE A 59 6.98 5.39 0.58
N LYS A 60 7.63 5.65 1.71
CA LYS A 60 9.07 5.84 1.81
C LYS A 60 9.73 4.72 2.60
N TRP A 61 10.80 4.15 2.09
CA TRP A 61 11.63 3.19 2.81
C TRP A 61 12.40 3.86 3.95
N ASN A 62 12.24 3.35 5.18
CA ASN A 62 12.97 3.86 6.35
C ASN A 62 14.22 3.04 6.72
N GLY A 63 14.61 2.06 5.90
CA GLY A 63 15.67 1.08 6.19
C GLY A 63 15.16 -0.28 6.69
N LYS A 64 13.88 -0.40 7.05
CA LYS A 64 13.27 -1.62 7.59
C LYS A 64 11.88 -1.93 7.01
N GLU A 65 11.07 -0.91 6.81
CA GLU A 65 9.71 -0.99 6.28
C GLU A 65 9.34 0.31 5.56
N TYR A 66 8.32 0.24 4.70
CA TYR A 66 7.76 1.42 4.06
C TYR A 66 6.87 2.16 5.05
N GLU A 67 7.05 3.46 5.16
CA GLU A 67 6.21 4.36 5.96
C GLU A 67 5.36 5.21 5.03
N LEU A 68 4.11 5.47 5.43
CA LEU A 68 3.29 6.47 4.75
C LEU A 68 3.78 7.86 5.15
N VAL A 69 4.11 8.68 4.16
CA VAL A 69 4.55 10.07 4.34
C VAL A 69 3.57 11.01 3.63
N ALA A 70 2.98 11.94 4.37
CA ALA A 70 2.00 12.89 3.84
C ALA A 70 1.81 14.09 4.77
N ASP A 71 1.34 15.22 4.24
CA ASP A 71 0.78 16.29 5.07
C ASP A 71 -0.70 16.00 5.34
N LEU A 72 -1.00 15.47 6.54
CA LEU A 72 -2.34 14.98 6.88
C LEU A 72 -3.39 16.09 6.95
N GLN A 73 -2.98 17.35 7.10
CA GLN A 73 -3.91 18.48 7.06
C GLN A 73 -4.53 18.65 5.66
N TYR A 74 -3.85 18.15 4.62
CA TYR A 74 -4.28 18.18 3.22
C TYR A 74 -4.67 16.79 2.70
N TRP A 75 -5.02 15.87 3.60
CA TRP A 75 -5.53 14.56 3.22
C TRP A 75 -6.86 14.68 2.49
N LYS A 76 -6.89 14.28 1.21
CA LYS A 76 -8.06 14.34 0.34
C LYS A 76 -8.21 13.03 -0.43
N GLN A 77 -8.59 12.00 0.32
CA GLN A 77 -8.93 10.67 -0.19
C GLN A 77 -10.35 10.29 0.24
N ASN A 78 -10.92 9.27 -0.42
CA ASN A 78 -12.26 8.76 -0.12
C ASN A 78 -12.38 8.17 1.30
N HIS A 79 -11.26 7.75 1.89
CA HIS A 79 -11.19 7.15 3.21
C HIS A 79 -10.34 8.00 4.15
N SER A 80 -10.56 7.84 5.46
CA SER A 80 -9.60 8.37 6.45
C SER A 80 -8.23 7.75 6.25
N VAL A 81 -7.18 8.38 6.80
CA VAL A 81 -5.80 7.85 6.76
C VAL A 81 -5.74 6.40 7.25
N GLU A 82 -6.42 6.11 8.36
CA GLU A 82 -6.51 4.75 8.91
C GLU A 82 -7.27 3.80 7.98
N GLY A 83 -8.41 4.24 7.42
CA GLY A 83 -9.20 3.43 6.50
C GLY A 83 -8.42 3.07 5.22
N PHE A 84 -7.70 4.04 4.67
CA PHE A 84 -6.81 3.86 3.53
C PHE A 84 -5.69 2.87 3.86
N LEU A 85 -4.96 3.09 4.95
CA LEU A 85 -3.89 2.17 5.37
C LEU A 85 -4.41 0.77 5.64
N ARG A 86 -5.61 0.63 6.21
CA ARG A 86 -6.24 -0.68 6.44
C ARG A 86 -6.49 -1.42 5.13
N GLN A 87 -7.04 -0.75 4.11
CA GLN A 87 -7.27 -1.34 2.79
C GLN A 87 -5.96 -1.72 2.11
N VAL A 88 -5.00 -0.79 2.05
CA VAL A 88 -3.68 -1.04 1.46
C VAL A 88 -2.98 -2.20 2.15
N THR A 89 -3.00 -2.24 3.49
CA THR A 89 -2.37 -3.32 4.26
C THR A 89 -3.04 -4.67 4.02
N GLN A 90 -4.37 -4.72 3.98
CA GLN A 90 -5.09 -5.96 3.69
C GLN A 90 -4.75 -6.49 2.29
N ARG A 91 -4.75 -5.60 1.28
CA ARG A 91 -4.48 -6.00 -0.10
C ARG A 91 -3.00 -6.34 -0.32
N TYR A 92 -2.10 -5.63 0.34
CA TYR A 92 -0.68 -5.97 0.41
C TYR A 92 -0.45 -7.38 0.98
N ALA A 93 -1.12 -7.71 2.09
CA ALA A 93 -1.02 -9.04 2.69
C ALA A 93 -1.52 -10.12 1.72
N TYR A 94 -2.63 -9.87 1.04
CA TYR A 94 -3.15 -10.77 0.00
C TYR A 94 -2.12 -11.01 -1.12
N HIS A 95 -1.56 -9.97 -1.74
CA HIS A 95 -0.57 -10.14 -2.83
C HIS A 95 0.71 -10.79 -2.34
N THR A 96 1.14 -10.50 -1.11
CA THR A 96 2.29 -11.16 -0.49
C THR A 96 2.02 -12.65 -0.32
N VAL A 97 0.87 -13.05 0.22
CA VAL A 97 0.49 -14.46 0.37
C VAL A 97 0.41 -15.16 -0.98
N LEU A 98 -0.16 -14.53 -2.01
CA LEU A 98 -0.22 -15.11 -3.36
C LEU A 98 1.17 -15.38 -3.94
N LYS A 99 2.09 -14.41 -3.85
CA LYS A 99 3.46 -14.56 -4.34
C LYS A 99 4.20 -15.67 -3.60
N GLU A 100 4.14 -15.68 -2.27
CA GLU A 100 4.79 -16.73 -1.48
C GLU A 100 4.16 -18.11 -1.71
N THR A 101 2.85 -18.18 -1.91
CA THR A 101 2.14 -19.42 -2.29
C THR A 101 2.68 -19.97 -3.60
N ALA A 102 2.78 -19.13 -4.63
CA ALA A 102 3.32 -19.52 -5.93
C ALA A 102 4.80 -19.93 -5.84
N ASN A 103 5.62 -19.17 -5.11
CA ASN A 103 7.03 -19.48 -4.87
C ASN A 103 7.24 -20.84 -4.17
N ALA A 104 6.34 -21.20 -3.25
CA ALA A 104 6.35 -22.48 -2.55
C ALA A 104 5.79 -23.65 -3.38
N GLY A 105 5.39 -23.41 -4.64
CA GLY A 105 4.85 -24.40 -5.56
C GLY A 105 3.40 -24.77 -5.30
N PHE A 106 2.66 -23.93 -4.56
CA PHE A 106 1.22 -24.08 -4.37
C PHE A 106 0.46 -23.23 -5.40
N GLN A 107 -0.80 -23.58 -5.62
CA GLN A 107 -1.75 -22.81 -6.43
C GLN A 107 -3.00 -22.51 -5.61
N VAL A 108 -3.62 -21.36 -5.85
CA VAL A 108 -4.89 -21.01 -5.21
C VAL A 108 -6.01 -21.87 -5.78
N ALA A 109 -6.67 -22.63 -4.92
CA ALA A 109 -7.84 -23.45 -5.25
C ALA A 109 -9.14 -22.65 -5.08
N GLU A 110 -9.21 -21.83 -4.04
CA GLU A 110 -10.39 -21.01 -3.72
C GLU A 110 -9.97 -19.68 -3.10
N GLN A 111 -10.69 -18.62 -3.47
CA GLN A 111 -10.63 -17.31 -2.83
C GLN A 111 -12.04 -16.86 -2.48
N LYS A 112 -12.23 -16.46 -1.22
CA LYS A 112 -13.51 -15.95 -0.71
C LYS A 112 -13.33 -14.66 0.07
N GLN A 113 -14.17 -13.68 -0.21
CA GLN A 113 -14.33 -12.50 0.65
C GLN A 113 -15.51 -12.73 1.59
N ASN A 114 -15.27 -12.58 2.88
CA ASN A 114 -16.28 -12.77 3.93
C ASN A 114 -17.04 -11.46 4.19
N GLN A 115 -18.21 -11.56 4.83
CA GLN A 115 -19.06 -10.40 5.14
C GLN A 115 -18.39 -9.39 6.09
N ASP A 116 -17.45 -9.85 6.91
CA ASP A 116 -16.64 -9.01 7.80
C ASP A 116 -15.46 -8.32 7.07
N GLY A 117 -15.32 -8.55 5.77
CA GLY A 117 -14.25 -8.01 4.92
C GLY A 117 -12.97 -8.84 4.91
N SER A 118 -12.87 -9.92 5.69
CA SER A 118 -11.70 -10.81 5.65
C SER A 118 -11.62 -11.59 4.33
N ILE A 119 -10.39 -11.97 3.94
CA ILE A 119 -10.13 -12.76 2.73
C ILE A 119 -9.62 -14.13 3.16
N SER A 120 -10.30 -15.19 2.70
CA SER A 120 -9.90 -16.57 2.91
C SER A 120 -9.33 -17.15 1.61
N LEU A 121 -8.16 -17.78 1.70
CA LEU A 121 -7.49 -18.45 0.59
C LEU A 121 -7.29 -19.93 0.93
N VAL A 122 -7.73 -20.80 0.03
CA VAL A 122 -7.41 -22.23 0.06
C VAL A 122 -6.35 -22.48 -1.02
N VAL A 123 -5.22 -23.06 -0.63
CA VAL A 123 -4.10 -23.35 -1.53
C VAL A 123 -3.85 -24.86 -1.59
N GLN A 124 -3.50 -25.35 -2.76
CA GLN A 124 -3.25 -26.77 -3.00
C GLN A 124 -1.95 -26.97 -3.79
N ARG A 125 -1.36 -28.15 -3.62
CA ARG A 125 -0.19 -28.57 -4.40
C ARG A 125 -0.39 -30.03 -4.80
N TRP A 126 -0.23 -30.31 -6.08
CA TRP A 126 -0.28 -31.68 -6.58
C TRP A 126 1.04 -32.38 -6.27
N SER A 127 0.98 -33.47 -5.50
CA SER A 127 2.06 -34.44 -5.43
C SER A 127 1.84 -35.49 -6.53
N ALA A 128 2.85 -35.70 -7.36
CA ALA A 128 2.88 -36.81 -8.32
C ALA A 128 2.91 -38.17 -7.61
#